data_AF-A0A7J3ZR49-F1
#
_entry.id   AF-A0A7J3ZR49-F1
#
_cell.length_a   1.000
_cell.length_b   1.000
_cell.length_c   1.000
_cell.angle_alpha   90.00
_cell.angle_beta   90.00
_cell.angle_gamma   90.00
#
_symmetry.space_group_name_H-M   'P 1'
#
loop_
_entity.id
_entity.type
_entity.pdbx_description
1 polymer ?
#
loop_
_entity_poly.entity_id
_entity_poly.type
_entity_poly.pdbx_seq_one_letter_code
_entity_poly.pdbx_strand_id
1 'polypeptide(L)'
;MGRKKIGDPLGEGLVSRIYLAAFPQPRSSYEIARLVVRGESINSSGRILKVAEKFPDLFFLREERVSRHKMRTLIFSNMEPFLLRLSEECGLSSEEANILRGFEANFRKLVGIYLDLTLKHMDPEYLRGNVNAFEDLSTALRLTLYIARLYSSARPQAAEFTFSLMNKTLPVVLDATGISNKEIHEIARNIADMAQQQTLRLYDKIRKTPISSYYKGLFMMLEGFEKYYQALEKSLSPGKDH
;
A
#
# COMPACT_ATOMS: atom_id res chain seq x y z
N MET A 1 13.90 31.82 -12.35
CA MET A 1 14.15 30.36 -12.45
C MET A 1 12.88 29.68 -12.92
N GLY A 2 12.87 29.13 -14.14
CA GLY A 2 11.69 28.46 -14.70
C GLY A 2 11.31 27.25 -13.85
N ARG A 3 10.03 27.11 -13.48
CA ARG A 3 9.53 25.91 -12.80
C ARG A 3 9.77 24.72 -13.73
N LYS A 4 10.65 23.80 -13.34
CA LYS A 4 10.88 22.53 -14.04
C LYS A 4 9.53 21.83 -14.20
N LYS A 5 9.14 21.51 -15.45
CA LYS A 5 7.91 20.79 -15.74
C LYS A 5 8.01 19.42 -15.05
N ILE A 6 6.99 19.05 -14.27
CA ILE A 6 6.93 17.74 -13.62
C ILE A 6 6.78 16.71 -14.75
N GLY A 7 7.74 15.80 -14.85
CA GLY A 7 7.76 14.77 -15.89
C GLY A 7 6.94 13.56 -15.48
N ASP A 8 7.06 13.14 -14.22
CA ASP A 8 6.33 11.99 -13.65
C ASP A 8 5.59 12.38 -12.35
N PRO A 9 4.33 12.78 -12.43
CA PRO A 9 3.55 13.21 -11.27
C PRO A 9 3.39 12.16 -10.16
N LEU A 10 3.41 10.86 -10.48
CA LEU A 10 3.36 9.77 -9.50
C LEU A 10 4.74 9.40 -8.95
N GLY A 11 5.79 9.67 -9.72
CA GLY A 11 7.17 9.33 -9.36
C GLY A 11 7.92 10.41 -8.59
N GLU A 12 7.55 11.69 -8.72
CA GLU A 12 8.37 12.77 -8.16
C GLU A 12 7.61 13.91 -7.47
N GLY A 13 8.31 14.46 -6.47
CA GLY A 13 8.05 15.79 -5.94
C GLY A 13 6.84 15.87 -5.01
N LEU A 14 6.17 17.02 -5.04
CA LEU A 14 5.05 17.30 -4.13
C LEU A 14 3.77 16.57 -4.56
N VAL A 15 3.59 16.31 -5.86
CA VAL A 15 2.39 15.65 -6.39
C VAL A 15 2.31 14.21 -5.88
N SER A 16 3.38 13.44 -6.06
CA SER A 16 3.56 12.09 -5.53
C SER A 16 3.26 12.02 -4.03
N ARG A 17 3.82 12.93 -3.23
CA ARG A 17 3.57 12.97 -1.77
C ARG A 17 2.12 13.26 -1.40
N ILE A 18 1.46 14.19 -2.09
CA ILE A 18 0.03 14.47 -1.88
C ILE A 18 -0.78 13.23 -2.24
N TYR A 19 -0.45 12.60 -3.36
CA TYR A 19 -1.11 11.38 -3.83
C TYR A 19 -1.01 10.25 -2.81
N LEU A 20 0.18 9.95 -2.30
CA LEU A 20 0.38 8.92 -1.29
C LEU A 20 -0.33 9.26 0.03
N ALA A 21 -0.28 10.53 0.47
CA ALA A 21 -0.93 10.97 1.71
C ALA A 21 -2.47 10.84 1.67
N ALA A 22 -3.09 11.12 0.51
CA ALA A 22 -4.53 11.05 0.30
C ALA A 22 -5.01 9.70 -0.27
N PHE A 23 -4.10 8.76 -0.54
CA PHE A 23 -4.45 7.46 -1.12
C PHE A 23 -5.26 6.57 -0.17
N PRO A 24 -4.90 6.39 1.10
CA PRO A 24 -5.65 5.50 1.98
C PRO A 24 -7.08 5.98 2.23
N GLN A 25 -7.22 7.28 2.42
CA GLN A 25 -8.48 7.92 2.74
C GLN A 25 -8.44 9.41 2.35
N PRO A 26 -9.61 10.03 2.13
CA PRO A 26 -9.68 11.42 1.74
C PRO A 26 -9.12 12.32 2.84
N ARG A 27 -8.33 13.33 2.47
CA ARG A 27 -7.74 14.27 3.43
C ARG A 27 -7.92 15.71 2.96
N SER A 28 -8.05 16.62 3.92
CA SER A 28 -7.98 18.05 3.63
C SER A 28 -6.57 18.47 3.25
N SER A 29 -6.48 19.59 2.55
CA SER A 29 -5.21 20.23 2.24
C SER A 29 -4.38 20.58 3.49
N TYR A 30 -5.04 20.88 4.61
CA TYR A 30 -4.37 21.15 5.88
C TYR A 30 -3.73 19.89 6.48
N GLU A 31 -4.45 18.77 6.51
CA GLU A 31 -3.89 17.50 7.01
C GLU A 31 -2.74 17.03 6.13
N ILE A 32 -2.89 17.13 4.80
CA ILE A 32 -1.81 16.78 3.88
C ILE A 32 -0.61 17.70 4.09
N ALA A 33 -0.82 19.02 4.25
CA ALA A 33 0.27 19.96 4.50
C ALA A 33 1.08 19.61 5.76
N ARG A 34 0.44 19.15 6.83
CA ARG A 34 1.12 18.69 8.07
C ARG A 34 2.03 17.48 7.82
N LEU A 35 1.66 16.62 6.87
CA LEU A 35 2.41 15.42 6.53
C LEU A 35 3.56 15.70 5.55
N VAL A 36 3.34 16.56 4.54
CA VAL A 36 4.24 16.63 3.39
C VAL A 36 5.15 17.87 3.34
N VAL A 37 4.90 18.89 4.19
CA VAL A 37 5.65 20.16 4.18
C VAL A 37 6.38 20.38 5.51
N ARG A 38 7.64 20.85 5.42
CA ARG A 38 8.42 21.31 6.58
C ARG A 38 8.02 22.76 6.91
N GLY A 39 7.56 23.02 8.14
CA GLY A 39 7.17 24.37 8.62
C GLY A 39 5.67 24.55 8.83
N GLU A 40 5.19 25.80 8.90
CA GLU A 40 3.78 26.10 9.20
C GLU A 40 2.83 25.58 8.10
N SER A 41 1.92 24.68 8.49
CA SER A 41 0.96 24.00 7.61
C SER A 41 -0.08 24.95 6.98
N ILE A 42 -0.38 26.08 7.64
CA ILE A 42 -1.41 27.05 7.24
C ILE A 42 -1.06 27.67 5.88
N ASN A 43 0.18 28.15 5.73
CA ASN A 43 0.67 28.80 4.50
C ASN A 43 0.85 27.81 3.33
N SER A 44 0.84 26.50 3.63
CA SER A 44 1.05 25.43 2.66
C SER A 44 -0.24 24.82 2.14
N SER A 45 -1.36 24.95 2.87
CA SER A 45 -2.67 24.40 2.50
C SER A 45 -3.15 24.87 1.11
N GLY A 46 -3.05 26.17 0.82
CA GLY A 46 -3.39 26.72 -0.49
C GLY A 46 -2.49 26.23 -1.61
N ARG A 47 -1.22 25.91 -1.31
CA ARG A 47 -0.29 25.28 -2.27
C ARG A 47 -0.70 23.83 -2.56
N ILE A 48 -1.10 23.07 -1.55
CA ILE A 48 -1.59 21.69 -1.73
C ILE A 48 -2.83 21.66 -2.64
N LEU A 49 -3.82 22.53 -2.37
CA LEU A 49 -5.03 22.62 -3.23
C LEU A 49 -4.67 22.98 -4.67
N LYS A 50 -3.87 24.03 -4.88
CA LYS A 50 -3.40 24.43 -6.21
C LYS A 50 -2.62 23.35 -6.95
N VAL A 51 -1.97 22.43 -6.24
CA VAL A 51 -1.32 21.27 -6.86
C VAL A 51 -2.38 20.25 -7.24
N ALA A 52 -3.27 19.88 -6.33
CA ALA A 52 -4.32 18.90 -6.62
C ALA A 52 -5.22 19.34 -7.80
N GLU A 53 -5.62 20.61 -7.85
CA GLU A 53 -6.40 21.20 -8.95
C GLU A 53 -5.68 21.13 -10.31
N LYS A 54 -4.35 21.15 -10.32
CA LYS A 54 -3.55 21.08 -11.56
C LYS A 54 -3.42 19.66 -12.11
N PHE A 55 -3.74 18.64 -11.32
CA PHE A 55 -3.62 17.23 -11.71
C PHE A 55 -4.97 16.52 -11.52
N PRO A 56 -6.02 16.90 -12.27
CA PRO A 56 -7.37 16.34 -12.10
C PRO A 56 -7.43 14.83 -12.39
N ASP A 57 -6.52 14.29 -13.20
CA ASP A 57 -6.45 12.85 -13.44
C ASP A 57 -6.01 12.07 -12.20
N LEU A 58 -5.22 12.71 -11.33
CA LEU A 58 -4.71 12.11 -10.08
C LEU A 58 -5.60 12.38 -8.88
N PHE A 59 -6.35 13.48 -8.87
CA PHE A 59 -7.08 13.94 -7.70
C PHE A 59 -8.53 14.28 -8.00
N PHE A 60 -9.42 13.79 -7.14
CA PHE A 60 -10.79 14.28 -7.06
C PHE A 60 -10.95 15.18 -5.83
N LEU A 61 -11.60 16.32 -6.01
CA LEU A 61 -11.89 17.27 -4.95
C LEU A 61 -13.38 17.22 -4.63
N ARG A 62 -13.72 17.09 -3.35
CA ARG A 62 -15.11 17.14 -2.87
C ARG A 62 -15.23 18.09 -1.70
N GLU A 63 -16.26 18.93 -1.72
CA GLU A 63 -16.59 19.77 -0.58
C GLU A 63 -17.51 19.02 0.38
N GLU A 64 -17.17 19.11 1.67
CA GLU A 64 -17.96 18.56 2.76
C GLU A 64 -18.34 19.69 3.74
N ARG A 65 -19.59 19.69 4.18
CA ARG A 65 -20.07 20.66 5.17
C ARG A 65 -19.72 20.18 6.57
N VAL A 66 -18.77 20.86 7.21
CA VAL A 66 -18.27 20.51 8.56
C VAL A 66 -19.04 21.23 9.65
N SER A 67 -19.61 22.40 9.34
CA SER A 67 -20.54 23.10 10.24
C SER A 67 -21.52 23.96 9.45
N ARG A 68 -22.47 24.61 10.13
CA ARG A 68 -23.43 25.53 9.49
C ARG A 68 -22.75 26.60 8.62
N HIS A 69 -21.54 27.03 8.97
CA HIS A 69 -20.81 28.11 8.30
C HIS A 69 -19.46 27.67 7.69
N LYS A 70 -19.12 26.39 7.73
CA LYS A 70 -17.79 25.91 7.32
C LYS A 70 -17.89 24.75 6.35
N MET A 71 -17.36 24.97 5.15
CA MET A 71 -17.08 23.95 4.15
C MET A 71 -15.60 23.54 4.26
N ARG A 72 -15.31 22.28 3.94
CA ARG A 72 -13.96 21.73 3.88
C ARG A 72 -13.81 20.97 2.57
N THR A 73 -12.80 21.32 1.81
CA THR A 73 -12.42 20.58 0.60
C THR A 73 -11.58 19.37 1.01
N LEU A 74 -12.02 18.19 0.61
CA LEU A 74 -11.31 16.93 0.73
C LEU A 74 -10.67 16.58 -0.62
N ILE A 75 -9.46 16.06 -0.55
CA ILE A 75 -8.66 15.57 -1.66
C ILE A 75 -8.67 14.04 -1.61
N PHE A 76 -9.04 13.43 -2.72
CA PHE A 76 -9.07 12.00 -2.94
C PHE A 76 -8.04 11.65 -4.00
N SER A 77 -7.22 10.62 -3.79
CA SER A 77 -6.36 10.10 -4.85
C SER A 77 -7.12 9.12 -5.74
N ASN A 78 -7.16 9.38 -7.04
CA ASN A 78 -7.74 8.50 -8.05
C ASN A 78 -6.87 7.25 -8.21
N MET A 79 -7.43 6.03 -8.15
CA MET A 79 -6.63 4.80 -8.29
C MET A 79 -6.26 4.47 -9.74
N GLU A 80 -7.03 4.93 -10.72
CA GLU A 80 -6.85 4.56 -12.13
C GLU A 80 -5.46 4.90 -12.71
N PRO A 81 -4.86 6.07 -12.45
CA PRO A 81 -3.51 6.37 -12.93
C PRO A 81 -2.44 5.41 -12.41
N PHE A 82 -2.57 4.95 -11.15
CA PHE A 82 -1.68 3.95 -10.58
C PHE A 82 -1.88 2.58 -11.27
N LEU A 83 -3.14 2.17 -11.47
CA LEU A 83 -3.45 0.90 -12.11
C LEU A 83 -3.01 0.86 -13.57
N LEU A 84 -3.19 1.95 -14.31
CA LEU A 84 -2.76 2.07 -15.71
C LEU A 84 -1.25 1.87 -15.80
N ARG A 85 -0.47 2.62 -15.02
CA ARG A 85 0.98 2.50 -15.00
C ARG A 85 1.44 1.09 -14.59
N LEU A 86 0.79 0.51 -13.59
CA LEU A 86 1.09 -0.86 -13.15
C LEU A 86 0.79 -1.88 -14.25
N SER A 87 -0.32 -1.71 -14.97
CA SER A 87 -0.71 -2.57 -16.08
C SER A 87 0.29 -2.52 -17.23
N GLU A 88 0.78 -1.33 -17.57
CA GLU A 88 1.79 -1.13 -18.61
C GLU A 88 3.13 -1.74 -18.22
N GLU A 89 3.64 -1.42 -17.03
CA GLU A 89 4.94 -1.90 -16.56
C GLU A 89 4.97 -3.43 -16.34
N CYS A 90 3.84 -4.03 -15.95
CA CYS A 90 3.75 -5.47 -15.66
C CYS A 90 3.14 -6.30 -16.81
N GLY A 91 2.72 -5.67 -17.91
CA GLY A 91 2.01 -6.36 -19.00
C GLY A 91 0.75 -7.10 -18.52
N LEU A 92 -0.07 -6.42 -17.70
CA LEU A 92 -1.32 -7.00 -17.21
C LEU A 92 -2.37 -6.99 -18.31
N SER A 93 -3.14 -8.08 -18.39
CA SER A 93 -4.34 -8.16 -19.22
C SER A 93 -5.49 -7.34 -18.60
N SER A 94 -6.51 -7.06 -19.41
CA SER A 94 -7.72 -6.35 -18.92
C SER A 94 -8.42 -7.11 -17.80
N GLU A 95 -8.38 -8.44 -17.81
CA GLU A 95 -8.93 -9.28 -16.74
C GLU A 95 -8.14 -9.09 -15.44
N GLU A 96 -6.81 -9.17 -15.48
CA GLU A 96 -5.93 -8.95 -14.33
C GLU A 96 -6.06 -7.54 -13.73
N ALA A 97 -6.20 -6.51 -14.58
CA ALA A 97 -6.44 -5.14 -14.14
C ALA A 97 -7.80 -4.98 -13.44
N ASN A 98 -8.84 -5.65 -13.93
CA ASN A 98 -10.17 -5.64 -13.30
C ASN A 98 -10.18 -6.35 -11.95
N ILE A 99 -9.43 -7.44 -11.83
CA ILE A 99 -9.23 -8.12 -10.54
C ILE A 99 -8.62 -7.12 -9.56
N LEU A 100 -7.52 -6.42 -9.90
CA LEU A 100 -6.89 -5.42 -9.04
C LEU A 100 -7.83 -4.29 -8.59
N ARG A 101 -8.72 -3.82 -9.47
CA ARG A 101 -9.76 -2.83 -9.10
C ARG A 101 -10.65 -3.36 -7.97
N GLY A 102 -11.02 -4.64 -8.02
CA GLY A 102 -11.78 -5.30 -6.95
C GLY A 102 -11.08 -5.30 -5.58
N PHE A 103 -9.74 -5.21 -5.55
CA PHE A 103 -8.96 -5.14 -4.31
C PHE A 103 -8.81 -3.71 -3.76
N GLU A 104 -9.26 -2.68 -4.46
CA GLU A 104 -9.00 -1.27 -4.14
C GLU A 104 -9.20 -0.94 -2.66
N ALA A 105 -10.35 -1.31 -2.08
CA ALA A 105 -10.67 -0.99 -0.69
C ALA A 105 -9.67 -1.60 0.30
N ASN A 106 -9.32 -2.88 0.11
CA ASN A 106 -8.34 -3.57 0.95
C ASN A 106 -6.93 -3.01 0.74
N PHE A 107 -6.59 -2.67 -0.50
CA PHE A 107 -5.30 -2.10 -0.84
C PHE A 107 -5.12 -0.72 -0.19
N ARG A 108 -6.11 0.18 -0.31
CA ARG A 108 -6.11 1.48 0.37
C ARG A 108 -5.97 1.34 1.89
N LYS A 109 -6.68 0.36 2.49
CA LYS A 109 -6.55 0.05 3.93
C LYS A 109 -5.12 -0.36 4.30
N LEU A 110 -4.48 -1.24 3.51
CA LEU A 110 -3.11 -1.66 3.79
C LEU A 110 -2.11 -0.51 3.65
N VAL A 111 -2.26 0.32 2.60
CA VAL A 111 -1.42 1.52 2.43
C VAL A 111 -1.60 2.48 3.61
N GLY A 112 -2.84 2.62 4.11
CA GLY A 112 -3.13 3.43 5.30
C GLY A 112 -2.42 2.93 6.54
N ILE A 113 -2.49 1.62 6.79
CA ILE A 113 -1.74 0.97 7.86
C ILE A 113 -0.26 1.25 7.66
N TYR A 114 0.32 0.89 6.52
CA TYR A 114 1.73 1.10 6.22
C TYR A 114 2.20 2.55 6.47
N LEU A 115 1.44 3.55 6.01
CA LEU A 115 1.78 4.96 6.22
C LEU A 115 1.68 5.38 7.68
N ASP A 116 0.62 4.97 8.39
CA ASP A 116 0.46 5.31 9.80
C ASP A 116 1.58 4.70 10.65
N LEU A 117 1.96 3.46 10.35
CA LEU A 117 3.10 2.78 10.97
C LEU A 117 4.38 3.57 10.74
N THR A 118 4.68 3.87 9.47
CA THR A 118 5.91 4.56 9.07
C THR A 118 6.02 5.93 9.75
N LEU A 119 4.94 6.72 9.69
CA LEU A 119 4.93 8.09 10.22
C LEU A 119 5.00 8.16 11.74
N LYS A 120 4.38 7.24 12.46
CA LYS A 120 4.39 7.30 13.93
C LYS A 120 5.69 6.75 14.53
N HIS A 121 6.38 5.87 13.81
CA HIS A 121 7.32 4.96 14.46
C HIS A 121 8.66 4.79 13.79
N MET A 122 8.73 4.94 12.47
CA MET A 122 9.98 4.79 11.73
C MET A 122 10.55 6.16 11.40
N ASP A 123 9.76 6.97 10.69
CA ASP A 123 10.15 8.30 10.24
C ASP A 123 8.93 9.25 10.17
N PRO A 124 8.74 10.13 11.18
CA PRO A 124 7.71 11.16 11.16
C PRO A 124 7.83 12.16 10.00
N GLU A 125 9.01 12.25 9.39
CA GLU A 125 9.32 13.12 8.27
C GLU A 125 9.28 12.37 6.93
N TYR A 126 8.84 11.09 6.90
CA TYR A 126 8.85 10.23 5.72
C TYR A 126 8.26 10.90 4.49
N LEU A 127 7.02 11.40 4.63
CA LEU A 127 6.31 12.08 3.55
C LEU A 127 6.87 13.47 3.22
N ARG A 128 7.85 14.00 3.95
CA ARG A 128 8.54 15.26 3.61
C ARG A 128 9.75 15.04 2.72
N GLY A 129 10.27 13.81 2.68
CA GLY A 129 11.36 13.37 1.83
C GLY A 129 11.02 13.32 0.34
N ASN A 130 11.93 12.76 -0.45
CA ASN A 130 11.65 12.46 -1.85
C ASN A 130 10.97 11.10 -1.94
N VAL A 131 9.68 11.10 -2.29
CA VAL A 131 8.82 9.91 -2.26
C VAL A 131 8.32 9.62 -3.67
N ASN A 132 8.36 8.35 -4.07
CA ASN A 132 7.80 7.85 -5.31
C ASN A 132 6.54 7.03 -4.99
N ALA A 133 5.37 7.64 -5.19
CA ALA A 133 4.11 7.04 -4.83
C ALA A 133 3.82 5.77 -5.63
N PHE A 134 4.21 5.73 -6.92
CA PHE A 134 4.03 4.52 -7.71
C PHE A 134 4.81 3.33 -7.14
N GLU A 135 6.07 3.55 -6.76
CA GLU A 135 6.92 2.51 -6.18
C GLU A 135 6.41 2.03 -4.81
N ASP A 136 6.03 2.96 -3.93
CA ASP A 136 5.50 2.64 -2.61
C ASP A 136 4.17 1.89 -2.68
N LEU A 137 3.25 2.35 -3.54
CA LEU A 137 1.97 1.70 -3.76
C LEU A 137 2.14 0.32 -4.40
N SER A 138 3.05 0.18 -5.38
CA SER A 138 3.37 -1.12 -5.97
C SER A 138 3.92 -2.10 -4.93
N THR A 139 4.75 -1.61 -4.02
CA THR A 139 5.30 -2.40 -2.90
C THR A 139 4.19 -2.85 -1.96
N ALA A 140 3.33 -1.93 -1.52
CA ALA A 140 2.21 -2.25 -0.65
C ALA A 140 1.22 -3.23 -1.30
N LEU A 141 0.99 -3.11 -2.61
CA LEU A 141 0.13 -4.03 -3.34
C LEU A 141 0.75 -5.44 -3.38
N ARG A 142 2.05 -5.54 -3.65
CA ARG A 142 2.75 -6.82 -3.62
C ARG A 142 2.70 -7.47 -2.24
N LEU A 143 2.85 -6.70 -1.17
CA LEU A 143 2.69 -7.21 0.21
C LEU A 143 1.26 -7.71 0.43
N THR A 144 0.25 -6.95 -0.03
CA THR A 144 -1.16 -7.34 0.05
C THR A 144 -1.37 -8.69 -0.63
N LEU A 145 -0.95 -8.81 -1.90
CA LEU A 145 -1.11 -10.01 -2.71
C LEU A 145 -0.29 -11.19 -2.18
N TYR A 146 0.87 -10.93 -1.57
CA TYR A 146 1.68 -11.97 -0.95
C TYR A 146 1.01 -12.56 0.30
N ILE A 147 0.53 -11.68 1.18
CA ILE A 147 -0.25 -12.06 2.35
C ILE A 147 -1.47 -12.88 1.88
N ALA A 148 -2.20 -12.41 0.85
CA ALA A 148 -3.29 -13.13 0.20
C ALA A 148 -2.97 -14.61 -0.05
N ARG A 149 -1.85 -14.80 -0.76
CA ARG A 149 -1.40 -16.09 -1.26
C ARG A 149 -1.04 -17.02 -0.11
N LEU A 150 -0.39 -16.51 0.94
CA LEU A 150 -0.11 -17.31 2.12
C LEU A 150 -1.40 -17.83 2.75
N TYR A 151 -2.45 -17.00 2.87
CA TYR A 151 -3.72 -17.45 3.45
C TYR A 151 -4.53 -18.38 2.55
N SER A 152 -4.59 -18.13 1.24
CA SER A 152 -5.31 -19.03 0.33
C SER A 152 -4.67 -20.42 0.23
N SER A 153 -3.38 -20.52 0.53
CA SER A 153 -2.61 -21.77 0.46
C SER A 153 -2.48 -22.47 1.81
N ALA A 154 -2.81 -21.79 2.91
CA ALA A 154 -2.63 -22.28 4.29
C ALA A 154 -3.85 -23.06 4.80
N ARG A 155 -3.65 -24.28 5.31
CA ARG A 155 -4.62 -24.91 6.22
C ARG A 155 -4.78 -24.05 7.49
N PRO A 156 -5.91 -24.09 8.22
CA PRO A 156 -6.20 -23.18 9.35
C PRO A 156 -5.07 -23.07 10.41
N GLN A 157 -4.38 -24.17 10.71
CA GLN A 157 -3.25 -24.22 11.66
C GLN A 157 -1.98 -23.51 11.14
N ALA A 158 -1.79 -23.50 9.82
CA ALA A 158 -0.71 -22.80 9.13
C ALA A 158 -0.93 -21.29 9.12
N ALA A 159 -2.19 -20.87 8.96
CA ALA A 159 -2.57 -19.47 9.07
C ALA A 159 -2.34 -18.95 10.50
N GLU A 160 -2.71 -19.72 11.53
CA GLU A 160 -2.44 -19.38 12.94
C GLU A 160 -0.95 -19.35 13.28
N PHE A 161 -0.14 -20.29 12.78
CA PHE A 161 1.31 -20.28 13.00
C PHE A 161 2.02 -19.17 12.21
N THR A 162 1.61 -18.92 10.97
CA THR A 162 2.09 -17.78 10.16
C THR A 162 1.71 -16.48 10.84
N PHE A 163 0.52 -16.40 11.46
CA PHE A 163 0.15 -15.30 12.33
C PHE A 163 0.96 -15.23 13.60
N SER A 164 1.31 -16.34 14.24
CA SER A 164 2.14 -16.38 15.45
C SER A 164 3.56 -15.95 15.14
N LEU A 165 4.09 -16.34 13.98
CA LEU A 165 5.44 -16.04 13.57
C LEU A 165 5.53 -14.65 12.94
N MET A 166 4.54 -14.19 12.14
CA MET A 166 4.33 -12.77 11.86
C MET A 166 4.17 -12.01 13.17
N ASN A 167 3.36 -12.42 14.14
CA ASN A 167 3.29 -11.76 15.46
C ASN A 167 4.58 -11.86 16.28
N LYS A 168 5.60 -12.59 15.84
CA LYS A 168 6.93 -12.57 16.47
C LYS A 168 7.95 -11.75 15.68
N THR A 169 7.88 -11.76 14.35
CA THR A 169 8.82 -11.05 13.47
C THR A 169 8.29 -9.69 12.99
N LEU A 170 6.98 -9.61 12.73
CA LEU A 170 6.27 -8.40 12.38
C LEU A 170 6.31 -7.41 13.54
N PRO A 171 6.17 -7.74 14.84
CA PRO A 171 6.48 -6.81 15.93
C PRO A 171 7.93 -6.38 15.98
N VAL A 172 8.93 -7.17 15.56
CA VAL A 172 10.29 -6.59 15.41
C VAL A 172 10.34 -5.50 14.31
N VAL A 173 9.39 -5.53 13.36
CA VAL A 173 9.16 -4.52 12.31
C VAL A 173 8.07 -3.48 12.67
N LEU A 174 7.19 -3.79 13.64
CA LEU A 174 5.93 -3.09 13.98
C LEU A 174 5.78 -2.79 15.48
N ASP A 175 6.77 -3.07 16.33
CA ASP A 175 6.73 -2.93 17.81
C ASP A 175 6.50 -1.51 18.25
N ALA A 176 6.70 -0.60 17.32
CA ALA A 176 6.43 0.77 17.57
C ALA A 176 4.91 1.06 17.53
N THR A 177 4.05 0.20 16.95
CA THR A 177 2.83 0.68 16.27
C THR A 177 1.43 0.35 16.80
N GLY A 178 1.31 -0.57 17.75
CA GLY A 178 0.05 -0.77 18.50
C GLY A 178 -1.18 -1.26 17.72
N ILE A 179 -1.03 -1.86 16.53
CA ILE A 179 -2.16 -2.48 15.80
C ILE A 179 -2.52 -3.85 16.40
N SER A 180 -3.81 -4.16 16.51
CA SER A 180 -4.28 -5.38 17.14
C SER A 180 -4.21 -6.61 16.21
N ASN A 181 -3.92 -7.78 16.77
CA ASN A 181 -3.88 -9.06 16.03
C ASN A 181 -5.17 -9.35 15.26
N LYS A 182 -6.32 -8.89 15.76
CA LYS A 182 -7.64 -9.08 15.16
C LYS A 182 -7.77 -8.36 13.81
N GLU A 183 -7.25 -7.14 13.70
CA GLU A 183 -7.33 -6.34 12.47
C GLU A 183 -6.46 -6.93 11.36
N ILE A 184 -5.30 -7.46 11.73
CA ILE A 184 -4.42 -8.16 10.80
C ILE A 184 -5.10 -9.44 10.30
N HIS A 185 -5.75 -10.22 11.18
CA HIS A 185 -6.52 -11.43 10.82
C HIS A 185 -7.67 -11.14 9.85
N GLU A 186 -8.36 -10.03 10.02
CA GLU A 186 -9.48 -9.63 9.16
C GLU A 186 -9.00 -9.22 7.76
N ILE A 187 -7.89 -8.48 7.69
CA ILE A 187 -7.24 -8.12 6.43
C ILE A 187 -6.76 -9.38 5.72
N ALA A 188 -6.04 -10.25 6.43
CA ALA A 188 -5.57 -11.53 5.91
C ALA A 188 -6.68 -12.38 5.28
N ARG A 189 -7.81 -12.53 5.98
CA ARG A 189 -8.96 -13.33 5.53
C ARG A 189 -9.60 -12.77 4.26
N ASN A 190 -9.87 -11.46 4.23
CA ASN A 190 -10.47 -10.81 3.05
C ASN A 190 -9.61 -10.94 1.80
N ILE A 191 -8.29 -10.99 1.97
CA ILE A 191 -7.36 -11.12 0.86
C ILE A 191 -7.19 -12.61 0.45
N ALA A 192 -7.31 -13.56 1.40
CA ALA A 192 -7.31 -15.00 1.15
C ALA A 192 -8.45 -15.43 0.21
N ASP A 193 -9.66 -14.93 0.47
CA ASP A 193 -10.86 -15.26 -0.31
C ASP A 193 -10.73 -14.82 -1.78
N MET A 194 -9.88 -13.83 -2.05
CA MET A 194 -9.64 -13.34 -3.41
C MET A 194 -8.41 -13.96 -4.09
N ALA A 195 -7.60 -14.78 -3.41
CA ALA A 195 -6.33 -15.30 -3.96
C ALA A 195 -6.44 -16.59 -4.81
N GLN A 196 -7.64 -17.11 -5.04
CA GLN A 196 -7.88 -18.45 -5.58
C GLN A 196 -7.59 -18.61 -7.10
N GLN A 197 -6.31 -18.61 -7.51
CA GLN A 197 -5.74 -18.94 -8.84
C GLN A 197 -5.41 -17.77 -9.78
N GLN A 198 -6.30 -16.78 -10.01
CA GLN A 198 -5.96 -15.65 -10.90
C GLN A 198 -4.94 -14.68 -10.25
N THR A 199 -4.97 -14.58 -8.93
CA THR A 199 -4.10 -13.71 -8.11
C THR A 199 -2.65 -14.18 -8.05
N LEU A 200 -2.39 -15.49 -8.24
CA LEU A 200 -1.02 -16.04 -8.31
C LEU A 200 -0.27 -15.57 -9.55
N ARG A 201 -0.93 -15.60 -10.71
CA ARG A 201 -0.37 -15.09 -11.98
C ARG A 201 -0.09 -13.59 -11.89
N LEU A 202 -1.04 -12.86 -11.31
CA LEU A 202 -0.92 -11.43 -11.05
C LEU A 202 0.27 -11.13 -10.12
N TYR A 203 0.40 -11.87 -9.02
CA TYR A 203 1.53 -11.75 -8.09
C TYR A 203 2.88 -11.97 -8.79
N ASP A 204 3.02 -13.05 -9.56
CA ASP A 204 4.28 -13.36 -10.24
C ASP A 204 4.67 -12.32 -11.30
N LYS A 205 3.68 -11.68 -11.96
CA LYS A 205 3.93 -10.57 -12.88
C LYS A 205 4.39 -9.32 -12.15
N ILE A 206 3.64 -8.90 -11.12
CA ILE A 206 3.96 -7.68 -10.35
C ILE A 206 5.28 -7.83 -9.59
N ARG A 207 5.61 -9.04 -9.11
CA ARG A 207 6.86 -9.34 -8.41
C ARG A 207 8.11 -9.02 -9.25
N LYS A 208 8.03 -9.14 -10.58
CA LYS A 208 9.17 -8.92 -11.49
C LYS A 208 9.55 -7.44 -11.64
N THR A 209 8.68 -6.52 -11.24
CA THR A 209 8.97 -5.08 -11.27
C THR A 209 10.06 -4.74 -10.24
N PRO A 210 10.97 -3.78 -10.49
CA PRO A 210 11.95 -3.36 -9.50
C PRO A 210 11.28 -2.98 -8.17
N ILE A 211 11.93 -3.33 -7.05
CA ILE A 211 11.55 -2.90 -5.70
C ILE A 211 12.72 -2.09 -5.17
N SER A 212 12.44 -0.96 -4.52
CA SER A 212 13.42 -0.25 -3.70
C SER A 212 14.21 -1.22 -2.83
N SER A 213 15.53 -1.02 -2.77
CA SER A 213 16.42 -1.81 -1.91
C SER A 213 15.98 -1.82 -0.45
N TYR A 214 15.25 -0.79 -0.02
CA TYR A 214 14.69 -0.66 1.32
C TYR A 214 13.66 -1.76 1.66
N TYR A 215 12.80 -2.16 0.71
CA TYR A 215 11.76 -3.19 0.94
C TYR A 215 12.16 -4.58 0.48
N LYS A 216 13.25 -4.71 -0.30
CA LYS A 216 13.73 -6.00 -0.82
C LYS A 216 14.00 -7.01 0.30
N GLY A 217 14.55 -6.56 1.42
CA GLY A 217 14.81 -7.41 2.60
C GLY A 217 13.52 -8.01 3.19
N LEU A 218 12.44 -7.23 3.26
CA LEU A 218 11.14 -7.68 3.75
C LEU A 218 10.56 -8.78 2.85
N PHE A 219 10.61 -8.59 1.52
CA PHE A 219 10.17 -9.61 0.57
C PHE A 219 11.01 -10.88 0.65
N MET A 220 12.35 -10.76 0.73
CA MET A 220 13.22 -11.93 0.86
C MET A 220 12.95 -12.71 2.16
N MET A 221 12.68 -12.02 3.26
CA MET A 221 12.30 -12.64 4.53
C MET A 221 10.98 -13.41 4.39
N LEU A 222 9.97 -12.75 3.81
CA LEU A 222 8.67 -13.35 3.53
C LEU A 222 8.76 -14.58 2.60
N GLU A 223 9.62 -14.54 1.58
CA GLU A 223 9.87 -15.68 0.67
C GLU A 223 10.64 -16.83 1.33
N GLY A 224 11.66 -16.50 2.12
CA GLY A 224 12.39 -17.49 2.93
C GLY A 224 11.45 -18.23 3.87
N PHE A 225 10.47 -17.50 4.40
CA PHE A 225 9.42 -18.06 5.24
C PHE A 225 8.51 -19.03 4.49
N GLU A 226 8.01 -18.68 3.30
CA GLU A 226 7.20 -19.59 2.47
C GLU A 226 7.97 -20.87 2.15
N LYS A 227 9.25 -20.75 1.77
CA LYS A 227 10.11 -21.91 1.49
C LYS A 227 10.32 -22.80 2.71
N TYR A 228 10.60 -22.19 3.86
CA TYR A 228 10.73 -22.91 5.13
C TYR A 228 9.44 -23.67 5.44
N TYR A 229 8.29 -23.02 5.25
CA TYR A 229 6.98 -23.62 5.49
C TYR A 229 6.69 -24.81 4.56
N GLN A 230 6.91 -24.65 3.25
CA GLN A 230 6.79 -25.74 2.28
C GLN A 230 7.70 -26.94 2.62
N ALA A 231 8.90 -26.68 3.14
CA ALA A 231 9.81 -27.74 3.60
C ALA A 231 9.28 -28.44 4.85
N LEU A 232 8.71 -27.68 5.80
CA LEU A 232 8.13 -28.19 7.03
C LEU A 232 6.87 -29.02 6.75
N GLU A 233 6.01 -28.59 5.82
CA GLU A 233 4.83 -29.35 5.36
C GLU A 233 5.20 -30.69 4.72
N LYS A 234 6.24 -30.71 3.89
CA LYS A 234 6.79 -31.95 3.32
C LYS A 234 7.32 -32.89 4.40
N SER A 235 7.88 -32.35 5.47
CA SER A 235 8.38 -33.15 6.60
C SER A 235 7.27 -33.68 7.51
N LEU A 236 6.14 -32.98 7.61
CA LEU A 236 4.98 -33.35 8.44
C LEU A 236 3.96 -34.25 7.72
N SER A 237 4.10 -34.43 6.41
CA SER A 237 3.31 -35.36 5.61
C SER A 237 4.18 -36.57 5.25
N PRO A 238 4.44 -37.53 6.17
CA PRO A 238 5.12 -38.76 5.79
C PRO A 238 4.24 -39.52 4.79
N GLY A 239 4.89 -40.14 3.81
CA GLY A 239 4.31 -40.69 2.59
C GLY A 239 2.90 -41.28 2.70
N LYS A 240 2.02 -40.82 1.82
CA LYS A 240 1.09 -41.74 1.16
C LYS A 240 1.85 -42.38 0.01
N ASP A 241 2.75 -43.29 0.33
CA ASP A 241 3.29 -44.19 -0.68
C ASP A 241 2.30 -45.35 -0.83
N HIS A 242 1.96 -45.60 -2.10
CA HIS A 242 1.06 -46.61 -2.61
C HIS A 242 1.52 -48.04 -2.32
#